data_AF-A0A7C7RIQ2-F1
#
_entry.id   AF-A0A7C7RIQ2-F1
#
_cell.length_a   1.000
_cell.length_b   1.000
_cell.length_c   1.000
_cell.angle_alpha   90.00
_cell.angle_beta   90.00
_cell.angle_gamma   90.00
#
_symmetry.space_group_name_H-M   'P 1'
#
loop_
_entity.id
_entity.type
_entity.pdbx_description
1 polymer ?
#
loop_
_entity_poly.entity_id
_entity_poly.type
_entity_poly.pdbx_seq_one_letter_code
_entity_poly.pdbx_strand_id
1 'polypeptide(L)'
;MEMSRSTTSQSWRAGYRYLERRRSLQRRHHKDRRVLRKGLSRLSKNYRNKVSTILHQVSTTIVNRCREKHYRLIHEDLNGLRKNVNKRVKLFNRFNGKVQLISKRSKRLKRRLNN
;
A
#
# COMPACT_ATOMS: atom_id res chain seq x y z
N MET A 1 27.06 1.06 2.84
CA MET A 1 25.84 0.23 2.72
C MET A 1 24.67 1.16 2.37
N GLU A 2 24.54 1.58 1.11
CA GLU A 2 23.56 2.60 0.70
C GLU A 2 22.85 2.21 -0.59
N MET A 3 21.94 1.26 -0.48
CA MET A 3 20.84 1.16 -1.41
C MET A 3 19.58 1.32 -0.58
N SER A 4 18.64 2.17 -1.02
CA SER A 4 17.21 2.16 -0.61
C SER A 4 16.69 3.20 0.39
N ARG A 5 17.44 4.22 0.83
CA ARG A 5 16.79 5.38 1.47
C ARG A 5 16.17 6.35 0.45
N SER A 6 16.83 6.55 -0.69
CA SER A 6 16.42 7.51 -1.72
C SER A 6 15.20 7.03 -2.54
N THR A 7 15.21 5.80 -3.04
CA THR A 7 14.11 5.22 -3.85
C THR A 7 12.84 5.02 -3.05
N THR A 8 12.96 4.54 -1.80
CA THR A 8 11.82 4.43 -0.89
C THR A 8 11.23 5.82 -0.61
N SER A 9 12.08 6.81 -0.31
CA SER A 9 11.66 8.20 -0.12
C SER A 9 11.00 8.80 -1.38
N GLN A 10 11.47 8.45 -2.59
CA GLN A 10 10.86 8.87 -3.85
C GLN A 10 9.48 8.24 -4.07
N SER A 11 9.28 6.96 -3.74
CA SER A 11 7.98 6.30 -3.80
C SER A 11 6.96 6.95 -2.84
N TRP A 12 7.37 7.20 -1.59
CA TRP A 12 6.54 7.90 -0.60
C TRP A 12 6.17 9.32 -1.05
N ARG A 13 7.14 10.10 -1.54
CA ARG A 13 6.90 11.45 -2.10
C ARG A 13 5.99 11.40 -3.32
N ALA A 14 6.14 10.39 -4.19
CA ALA A 14 5.26 10.18 -5.33
C ALA A 14 3.83 9.87 -4.89
N GLY A 15 3.65 9.02 -3.87
CA GLY A 15 2.35 8.73 -3.28
C GLY A 15 1.66 9.99 -2.75
N TYR A 16 2.39 10.84 -2.02
CA TYR A 16 1.86 12.10 -1.50
C TYR A 16 1.44 13.08 -2.61
N ARG A 17 2.28 13.29 -3.64
CA ARG A 17 1.93 14.14 -4.80
C ARG A 17 0.72 13.63 -5.56
N TYR A 18 0.59 12.31 -5.72
CA TYR A 18 -0.59 11.72 -6.38
C TYR A 18 -1.85 11.86 -5.53
N LEU A 19 -1.74 11.80 -4.20
CA LEU A 19 -2.86 12.06 -3.28
C LEU A 19 -3.37 13.50 -3.40
N GLU A 20 -2.46 14.47 -3.46
CA GLU A 20 -2.81 15.88 -3.65
C GLU A 20 -3.49 16.13 -4.99
N ARG A 21 -2.94 15.56 -6.08
CA ARG A 21 -3.56 15.60 -7.41
C ARG A 21 -4.95 14.98 -7.44
N ARG A 22 -5.16 13.90 -6.69
CA ARG A 22 -6.46 13.26 -6.56
C ARG A 22 -7.46 14.19 -5.86
N ARG A 23 -7.04 14.83 -4.77
CA ARG A 23 -7.86 15.81 -4.02
C ARG A 23 -8.19 17.03 -4.87
N SER A 24 -7.24 17.56 -5.65
CA SER A 24 -7.50 18.71 -6.50
C SER A 24 -8.50 18.41 -7.63
N LEU A 25 -8.38 17.24 -8.26
CA LEU A 25 -9.36 16.74 -9.24
C LEU A 25 -10.76 16.61 -8.64
N GLN A 26 -10.85 16.05 -7.43
CA GLN A 26 -12.12 15.92 -6.70
C GLN A 26 -12.75 17.28 -6.39
N ARG A 27 -11.96 18.26 -5.91
CA ARG A 27 -12.47 19.62 -5.65
C ARG A 27 -12.97 20.30 -6.92
N ARG A 28 -12.19 20.21 -8.00
CA ARG A 28 -12.49 20.90 -9.27
C ARG A 28 -13.72 20.32 -9.99
N HIS A 29 -13.86 19.00 -10.00
CA HIS A 29 -14.91 18.32 -10.76
C HIS A 29 -15.95 17.62 -9.87
N HIS A 30 -16.20 18.13 -8.66
CA HIS A 30 -17.17 17.52 -7.74
C HIS A 30 -18.59 17.47 -8.31
N LYS A 31 -18.96 18.42 -9.19
CA LYS A 31 -20.29 18.48 -9.83
C LYS A 31 -20.41 17.55 -11.05
N ASP A 32 -19.33 17.37 -11.81
CA ASP A 32 -19.32 16.51 -13.01
C ASP A 32 -18.71 15.14 -12.72
N ARG A 33 -19.59 14.16 -12.46
CA ARG A 33 -19.20 12.78 -12.14
C ARG A 33 -18.50 12.08 -13.31
N ARG A 34 -18.82 12.41 -14.57
CA ARG A 34 -18.25 11.73 -15.75
C ARG A 34 -16.80 12.13 -15.92
N VAL A 35 -16.53 13.43 -15.90
CA VAL A 35 -15.17 13.98 -16.00
C VAL A 35 -14.33 13.55 -14.80
N LEU A 36 -14.89 13.60 -13.59
CA LEU A 36 -14.21 13.17 -12.37
C LEU A 36 -13.79 11.69 -12.46
N ARG A 37 -14.70 10.80 -12.85
CA ARG A 37 -14.40 9.36 -12.97
C ARG A 37 -13.30 9.10 -14.00
N LYS A 38 -13.34 9.77 -15.16
CA LYS A 38 -12.31 9.65 -16.20
C LYS A 38 -10.94 10.13 -15.70
N GLY A 39 -10.90 11.30 -15.05
CA GLY A 39 -9.69 11.88 -14.50
C GLY A 39 -9.07 11.01 -13.40
N LEU A 40 -9.89 10.54 -12.45
CA LEU A 40 -9.45 9.64 -11.38
C LEU A 40 -8.93 8.30 -11.91
N SER A 41 -9.61 7.71 -12.91
CA SER A 41 -9.17 6.46 -13.54
C SER A 41 -7.81 6.63 -14.21
N ARG A 42 -7.63 7.69 -15.01
CA ARG A 42 -6.34 7.99 -15.67
C ARG A 42 -5.23 8.22 -14.63
N LEU A 43 -5.51 9.00 -13.60
CA LEU A 43 -4.54 9.27 -12.52
C LEU A 43 -4.14 7.97 -11.80
N SER A 44 -5.11 7.11 -11.48
CA SER A 44 -4.86 5.81 -10.87
C SER A 44 -4.02 4.90 -11.76
N LYS A 45 -4.30 4.85 -13.07
CA LYS A 45 -3.53 4.04 -14.02
C LYS A 45 -2.08 4.52 -14.10
N ASN A 46 -1.87 5.83 -14.21
CA ASN A 46 -0.54 6.43 -14.26
C ASN A 46 0.27 6.16 -12.98
N TYR A 47 -0.36 6.24 -11.82
CA TYR A 47 0.29 5.91 -10.55
C TYR A 47 0.71 4.44 -10.49
N ARG A 48 -0.18 3.52 -10.83
CA ARG A 48 0.12 2.07 -10.86
C ARG A 48 1.26 1.75 -11.82
N ASN A 49 1.26 2.33 -13.02
CA ASN A 49 2.33 2.14 -13.99
C ASN A 49 3.66 2.64 -13.42
N LYS A 50 3.69 3.83 -12.81
CA LYS A 50 4.91 4.37 -12.20
C LYS A 50 5.44 3.49 -11.06
N VAL A 51 4.57 3.05 -10.16
CA VAL A 51 4.95 2.14 -9.06
C VAL A 51 5.47 0.83 -9.62
N SER A 52 4.81 0.26 -10.63
CA SER A 52 5.24 -0.97 -11.30
C SER A 52 6.63 -0.84 -11.92
N THR A 53 6.94 0.28 -12.59
CA THR A 53 8.27 0.54 -13.14
C THR A 53 9.34 0.61 -12.06
N ILE A 54 9.06 1.33 -10.96
CA ILE A 54 10.00 1.44 -9.84
C ILE A 54 10.24 0.08 -9.19
N LEU A 55 9.18 -0.70 -8.97
CA LEU A 55 9.28 -2.05 -8.42
C LEU A 55 10.07 -2.97 -9.35
N HIS A 56 9.82 -2.92 -10.65
CA HIS A 56 10.57 -3.69 -11.64
C HIS A 56 12.07 -3.36 -11.58
N GLN A 57 12.43 -2.07 -11.57
CA GLN A 57 13.82 -1.63 -11.45
C GLN A 57 14.48 -2.17 -10.18
N VAL A 58 13.83 -2.00 -9.02
CA VAL A 58 14.35 -2.48 -7.73
C VAL A 58 14.51 -4.00 -7.73
N SER A 59 13.51 -4.73 -8.22
CA SER A 59 13.56 -6.20 -8.32
C SER A 59 14.72 -6.66 -9.21
N THR A 60 14.90 -6.04 -10.38
CA THR A 60 16.03 -6.33 -11.28
C THR A 60 17.36 -6.08 -10.57
N THR A 61 17.50 -4.97 -9.84
CA THR A 61 18.72 -4.70 -9.08
C THR A 61 18.99 -5.73 -7.98
N ILE A 62 17.94 -6.20 -7.27
CA ILE A 62 18.08 -7.25 -6.25
C ILE A 62 18.54 -8.56 -6.90
N VAL A 63 17.90 -8.98 -7.99
CA VAL A 63 18.23 -10.24 -8.68
C VAL A 63 19.66 -10.20 -9.22
N ASN A 64 20.06 -9.11 -9.88
CA ASN A 64 21.43 -8.96 -10.40
C ASN A 64 22.46 -9.06 -9.28
N ARG A 65 22.23 -8.36 -8.16
CA ARG A 65 23.13 -8.40 -7.00
C ARG A 65 23.21 -9.79 -6.35
N CYS A 66 22.10 -10.52 -6.29
CA CYS A 66 22.10 -11.89 -5.79
C CYS A 66 22.87 -12.83 -6.73
N ARG A 67 22.77 -12.63 -8.05
CA ARG A 67 23.53 -13.39 -9.05
C ARG A 67 25.02 -13.13 -8.93
N GLU A 68 25.44 -11.87 -8.83
CA GLU A 68 26.85 -11.47 -8.67
C GLU A 68 27.49 -12.06 -7.40
N LYS A 69 26.73 -12.16 -6.31
CA LYS A 69 27.22 -12.65 -5.01
C LYS A 69 26.93 -14.12 -4.74
N HIS A 70 26.38 -14.84 -5.72
CA HIS A 70 25.94 -16.24 -5.59
C HIS A 70 25.01 -16.51 -4.40
N TYR A 71 24.13 -15.55 -4.09
CA TYR A 71 23.15 -15.70 -3.01
C TYR A 71 21.86 -16.37 -3.52
N ARG A 72 21.26 -17.18 -2.64
CA ARG A 72 19.89 -17.69 -2.83
C ARG A 72 18.87 -16.67 -2.35
N LEU A 73 17.83 -16.47 -3.14
CA LEU A 73 16.72 -15.58 -2.82
C LEU A 73 15.73 -16.31 -1.91
N ILE A 74 15.44 -15.76 -0.74
CA ILE A 74 14.41 -16.28 0.16
C ILE A 74 13.30 -15.23 0.24
N HIS A 75 12.06 -15.65 0.01
CA HIS A 75 10.89 -14.80 0.06
C HIS A 75 9.90 -15.30 1.10
N GLU A 76 9.40 -14.38 1.92
CA GLU A 76 8.28 -14.68 2.81
C GLU A 76 6.97 -14.68 2.01
N ASP A 77 6.10 -15.65 2.29
CA ASP A 77 4.75 -15.62 1.77
C ASP A 77 3.92 -14.57 2.54
N LEU A 78 3.69 -13.43 1.89
CA LEU A 78 2.88 -12.34 2.43
C LEU A 78 1.40 -12.46 2.04
N ASN A 79 0.99 -13.55 1.40
CA ASN A 79 -0.40 -13.76 1.01
C ASN A 79 -1.32 -13.77 2.22
N GLY A 80 -2.45 -13.07 2.09
CA GLY A 80 -3.45 -13.03 3.16
C GLY A 80 -3.05 -12.24 4.41
N LEU A 81 -1.87 -11.59 4.45
CA LEU A 81 -1.43 -10.77 5.59
C LEU A 81 -2.50 -9.75 6.00
N ARG A 82 -3.08 -9.05 5.03
CA ARG A 82 -4.16 -8.07 5.26
C ARG A 82 -5.44 -8.72 5.81
N LYS A 83 -5.80 -9.92 5.33
CA LYS A 83 -6.96 -10.67 5.82
C LYS A 83 -6.73 -11.10 7.27
N ASN A 84 -5.53 -11.61 7.58
CA ASN A 84 -5.14 -12.01 8.93
C ASN A 84 -5.18 -10.84 9.91
N VAL A 85 -4.57 -9.70 9.54
CA VAL A 85 -4.53 -8.50 10.39
C VAL A 85 -5.93 -7.91 10.63
N ASN A 86 -6.84 -8.04 9.67
CA ASN A 86 -8.22 -7.58 9.80
C ASN A 86 -9.16 -8.62 10.43
N LYS A 87 -8.71 -9.86 10.66
CA LYS A 87 -9.51 -10.93 11.25
C LYS A 87 -10.00 -10.52 12.64
N ARG A 88 -11.31 -10.63 12.86
CA ARG A 88 -11.94 -10.46 14.17
C ARG A 88 -12.11 -11.83 14.82
N VAL A 89 -11.97 -11.87 16.14
CA VAL A 89 -12.12 -13.10 16.93
C VAL A 89 -13.29 -12.90 17.87
N LYS A 90 -14.12 -13.95 18.06
CA LYS A 90 -15.19 -13.92 19.07
C LYS A 90 -14.53 -13.90 20.45
N LEU A 91 -14.77 -12.84 21.20
CA LEU A 91 -14.23 -12.62 22.53
C LEU A 91 -15.35 -12.05 23.41
N PHE A 92 -15.30 -12.42 24.69
CA PHE A 92 -16.15 -11.81 25.69
C PHE A 92 -15.73 -10.35 25.91
N ASN A 93 -16.66 -9.42 25.72
CA ASN A 93 -16.42 -8.01 25.95
C ASN A 93 -16.78 -7.64 27.40
N ARG A 94 -15.75 -7.40 28.22
CA ARG A 94 -15.89 -7.06 29.64
C ARG A 94 -16.74 -5.80 29.90
N PHE A 95 -16.85 -4.88 28.94
CA PHE A 95 -17.61 -3.64 29.12
C PHE A 95 -19.12 -3.81 29.01
N ASN A 96 -19.59 -4.79 28.24
CA ASN A 96 -21.03 -5.00 27.99
C ASN A 96 -21.51 -6.42 28.31
N GLY A 97 -20.63 -7.30 28.78
CA GLY A 97 -20.96 -8.67 29.17
C GLY A 97 -21.33 -9.61 28.02
N LYS A 98 -21.06 -9.23 26.76
CA LYS A 98 -21.51 -10.00 25.57
C LYS A 98 -20.33 -10.61 24.82
N VAL A 99 -20.53 -11.81 24.25
CA VAL A 99 -19.58 -12.41 23.31
C VAL A 99 -19.76 -11.75 21.94
N GLN A 100 -18.71 -11.08 21.46
CA GLN A 100 -18.75 -10.29 20.23
C GLN A 100 -17.49 -10.48 19.39
N LEU A 101 -17.55 -10.18 18.09
CA LEU A 101 -16.37 -10.15 17.25
C LEU A 101 -15.52 -8.92 17.59
N ILE A 102 -14.31 -9.12 18.12
CA ILE A 102 -13.40 -8.02 18.49
C ILE A 102 -12.17 -8.05 17.60
N SER A 103 -11.65 -6.87 17.25
CA SER A 103 -10.38 -6.74 16.54
C SER A 103 -9.23 -6.90 17.54
N LYS A 104 -8.48 -8.00 17.46
CA LYS A 104 -7.33 -8.25 18.34
C LYS A 104 -6.15 -7.32 18.04
N ARG A 105 -5.97 -6.93 16.77
CA ARG A 105 -4.85 -6.09 16.32
C ARG A 105 -5.15 -4.60 16.51
N SER A 106 -4.11 -3.84 16.81
CA SER A 106 -4.20 -2.39 17.07
C SER A 106 -4.70 -1.61 15.86
N LYS A 107 -5.45 -0.52 16.11
CA LYS A 107 -5.92 0.39 15.05
C LYS A 107 -4.75 0.96 14.23
N ARG A 108 -3.60 1.21 14.84
CA ARG A 108 -2.38 1.72 14.18
C ARG A 108 -1.85 0.76 13.13
N LEU A 109 -1.70 -0.53 13.47
CA LEU A 109 -1.23 -1.55 12.53
C LEU A 109 -2.17 -1.68 11.33
N LYS A 110 -3.48 -1.74 11.59
CA LYS A 110 -4.50 -1.85 10.54
C LYS A 110 -4.45 -0.68 9.57
N ARG A 111 -4.29 0.55 10.06
CA ARG A 111 -4.19 1.75 9.19
C ARG A 111 -2.97 1.69 8.27
N ARG A 112 -1.81 1.23 8.76
CA ARG A 112 -0.60 1.12 7.95
C ARG A 112 -0.72 0.10 6.82
N LEU A 113 -1.34 -1.04 7.09
CA LEU A 113 -1.48 -2.14 6.12
C LEU A 113 -2.70 -2.01 5.19
N ASN A 114 -3.67 -1.17 5.53
CA ASN A 114 -4.88 -0.96 4.73
C ASN A 114 -4.81 0.27 3.81
N ASN A 115 -3.75 1.08 3.90
CA ASN A 115 -3.53 2.28 3.09
C ASN A 115 -3.06 1.96 1.67
#